data_AF-A0A955CHY2-F1
#
_entry.id   AF-A0A955CHY2-F1
#
_cell.length_a   1.000
_cell.length_b   1.000
_cell.length_c   1.000
_cell.angle_alpha   90.00
_cell.angle_beta   90.00
_cell.angle_gamma   90.00
#
_symmetry.space_group_name_H-M   'P 1'
#
loop_
_entity.id
_entity.type
_entity.pdbx_description
1 polymer ?
#
loop_
_entity_poly.entity_id
_entity_poly.type
_entity_poly.pdbx_seq_one_letter_code
_entity_poly.pdbx_strand_id
1 'polypeptide(L)'
;RIMLEKIARATVAKAARFDAQELAAEHEDYAKKVVKILRSMERKPRNEMLASVEGKDKETVARIREMMYSIDDVGTLDDRTIQKLLAEVDTDTLSKVLKNADESIADRVLSNLSRRARAGLIEEMDLLSHVGEDERRMAERKIVQVLIELDQRGELTTLA
;
A
#
# COMPACT_ATOMS: atom_id res chain seq x y z
N ARG A 1 47.11 3.12 20.75
CA ARG A 1 46.41 1.94 21.33
C ARG A 1 45.20 2.34 22.21
N ILE A 2 45.39 3.22 23.21
CA ILE A 2 44.30 3.69 24.10
C ILE A 2 43.16 4.42 23.36
N MET A 3 43.48 5.22 22.34
CA MET A 3 42.47 5.97 21.57
C MET A 3 41.56 5.04 20.74
N LEU A 4 42.14 4.02 20.10
CA LEU A 4 41.39 2.97 19.40
C LEU A 4 40.46 2.20 20.34
N GLU A 5 40.93 1.88 21.55
CA GLU A 5 40.12 1.21 22.56
C GLU A 5 38.98 2.09 23.11
N LYS A 6 39.21 3.41 23.22
CA LYS A 6 38.17 4.37 23.61
C LYS A 6 37.14 4.55 22.52
N ILE A 7 37.56 4.65 21.26
CA ILE A 7 36.66 4.74 20.10
C ILE A 7 35.85 3.44 19.99
N ALA A 8 36.50 2.27 20.04
CA ALA A 8 35.81 0.99 19.98
C ALA A 8 34.78 0.83 21.11
N ARG A 9 35.14 1.17 22.36
CA ARG A 9 34.19 1.16 23.48
C ARG A 9 33.05 2.15 23.30
N ALA A 10 33.33 3.36 22.82
CA ALA A 10 32.29 4.35 22.56
C ALA A 10 31.34 3.90 21.44
N THR A 11 31.87 3.30 20.37
CA THR A 11 31.08 2.75 19.27
C THR A 11 30.23 1.57 19.72
N VAL A 12 30.79 0.62 20.47
CA VAL A 12 30.05 -0.53 21.02
C VAL A 12 29.01 -0.08 22.05
N ALA A 13 29.34 0.88 22.92
CA ALA A 13 28.38 1.43 23.89
C ALA A 13 27.26 2.22 23.21
N LYS A 14 27.55 2.90 22.09
CA LYS A 14 26.53 3.57 21.28
C LYS A 14 25.68 2.57 20.51
N ALA A 15 26.28 1.55 19.90
CA ALA A 15 25.57 0.47 19.23
C ALA A 15 24.70 -0.37 20.19
N ALA A 16 25.16 -0.59 21.43
CA ALA A 16 24.39 -1.26 22.47
C ALA A 16 23.23 -0.42 23.04
N ARG A 17 23.23 0.90 22.75
CA ARG A 17 22.14 1.83 23.09
C ARG A 17 21.23 2.15 21.90
N PHE A 18 21.63 1.80 20.68
CA PHE A 18 20.76 1.88 19.52
C PHE A 18 19.77 0.73 19.62
N ASP A 19 18.54 1.05 20.01
CA ASP A 19 17.47 0.08 20.02
C ASP A 19 17.18 -0.37 18.58
N ALA A 20 16.99 -1.67 18.38
CA ALA A 20 16.60 -2.21 17.08
C ALA A 20 15.27 -1.58 16.61
N GLN A 21 14.40 -1.17 17.53
CA GLN A 21 13.19 -0.41 17.22
C GLN A 21 13.48 1.00 16.69
N GLU A 22 14.50 1.69 17.21
CA GLU A 22 14.86 3.05 16.80
C GLU A 22 15.48 3.05 15.39
N LEU A 23 16.33 2.07 15.10
CA LEU A 23 16.90 1.85 13.76
C LEU A 23 15.81 1.47 12.74
N ALA A 24 14.86 0.61 13.12
CA ALA A 24 13.74 0.23 12.26
C ALA A 24 12.82 1.43 11.96
N ALA A 25 12.55 2.28 12.96
CA ALA A 25 11.74 3.49 12.80
C ALA A 25 12.43 4.52 11.87
N GLU A 26 13.75 4.71 12.00
CA GLU A 26 14.50 5.56 11.07
C GLU A 26 14.43 5.02 9.64
N HIS A 27 14.64 3.71 9.43
CA HIS A 27 14.53 3.09 8.10
C HIS A 27 13.14 3.25 7.49
N GLU A 28 12.08 3.14 8.30
CA GLU A 28 10.70 3.35 7.85
C GLU A 28 10.45 4.81 7.42
N ASP A 29 11.04 5.80 8.11
CA ASP A 29 10.95 7.22 7.74
C ASP A 29 11.66 7.51 6.41
N TYR A 30 12.84 6.90 6.16
CA TYR A 30 13.50 7.00 4.86
C TYR A 30 12.67 6.38 3.74
N ALA A 31 12.08 5.19 3.97
CA ALA A 31 11.21 4.55 3.00
C ALA A 31 10.01 5.43 2.63
N LYS A 32 9.35 6.05 3.63
CA LYS A 32 8.24 6.99 3.42
C LYS A 32 8.65 8.20 2.58
N LYS A 33 9.84 8.77 2.82
CA LYS A 33 10.37 9.89 2.01
C LYS A 33 10.62 9.48 0.56
N VAL A 34 11.21 8.30 0.34
CA VAL A 34 11.44 7.76 -1.01
C VAL A 34 10.11 7.53 -1.72
N VAL A 35 9.13 6.91 -1.06
CA VAL A 35 7.78 6.69 -1.60
C VAL A 35 7.14 8.01 -2.02
N LYS A 36 7.23 9.07 -1.20
CA LYS A 36 6.69 10.39 -1.54
C LYS A 36 7.32 10.95 -2.83
N ILE A 37 8.63 10.80 -3.01
CA ILE A 37 9.32 11.22 -4.24
C ILE A 37 8.83 10.37 -5.42
N LEU A 38 8.82 9.04 -5.29
CA LEU A 38 8.39 8.13 -6.35
C LEU A 38 6.94 8.36 -6.78
N ARG A 39 6.02 8.65 -5.85
CA ARG A 39 4.63 8.99 -6.19
C ARG A 39 4.50 10.29 -6.98
N SER A 40 5.48 11.21 -6.89
CA SER A 40 5.51 12.45 -7.68
C SER A 40 6.17 12.30 -9.05
N MET A 41 6.83 11.17 -9.32
CA MET A 41 7.49 10.89 -10.58
C MET A 41 6.51 10.32 -11.62
N GLU A 42 6.74 10.65 -12.89
CA GLU A 42 6.05 10.01 -14.00
C GLU A 42 6.25 8.48 -13.95
N ARG A 43 5.20 7.74 -14.36
CA ARG A 43 5.16 6.27 -14.27
C ARG A 43 6.38 5.59 -14.91
N LYS A 44 6.79 6.04 -16.10
CA LYS A 44 7.88 5.42 -16.86
C LYS A 44 9.24 5.52 -16.13
N PRO A 45 9.78 6.71 -15.82
CA PRO A 45 11.06 6.82 -15.13
C PRO A 45 11.04 6.21 -13.72
N ARG A 46 9.89 6.27 -13.03
CA ARG A 46 9.69 5.61 -11.73
C ARG A 46 9.87 4.09 -11.83
N ASN A 47 9.25 3.46 -12.81
CA ASN A 47 9.32 2.01 -12.99
C ASN A 47 10.73 1.57 -13.45
N GLU A 48 11.40 2.36 -14.29
CA GLU A 48 12.81 2.13 -14.68
C GLU A 48 13.75 2.21 -13.45
N MET A 49 13.55 3.21 -12.58
CA MET A 49 14.31 3.35 -11.34
C MET A 49 14.10 2.15 -10.41
N LEU A 50 12.83 1.76 -10.16
CA LEU A 50 12.52 0.60 -9.31
C LEU A 50 13.13 -0.69 -9.88
N ALA A 51 13.04 -0.92 -11.19
CA ALA A 51 13.64 -2.09 -11.84
C ALA A 51 15.17 -2.12 -11.70
N SER A 52 15.84 -0.96 -11.75
CA SER A 52 17.30 -0.88 -11.57
C SER A 52 17.76 -1.26 -10.15
N VAL A 53 16.91 -1.02 -9.14
CA VAL A 53 17.19 -1.35 -7.73
C VAL A 53 16.78 -2.80 -7.41
N GLU A 54 15.76 -3.31 -8.09
CA GLU A 54 15.21 -4.66 -7.89
C GLU A 54 16.26 -5.77 -8.13
N GLY A 55 17.25 -5.53 -8.99
CA GLY A 55 18.38 -6.44 -9.18
C GLY A 55 19.31 -6.58 -7.96
N LYS A 56 19.30 -5.61 -7.05
CA LYS A 56 20.12 -5.59 -5.83
C LYS A 56 19.32 -6.00 -4.59
N ASP A 57 18.10 -5.51 -4.47
CA ASP A 57 17.24 -5.77 -3.33
C ASP A 57 15.77 -5.80 -3.76
N LYS A 58 15.27 -7.03 -3.98
CA LYS A 58 13.88 -7.27 -4.37
C LYS A 58 12.89 -7.01 -3.23
N GLU A 59 13.28 -7.32 -2.00
CA GLU A 59 12.39 -7.22 -0.84
C GLU A 59 12.10 -5.74 -0.54
N THR A 60 13.13 -4.90 -0.56
CA THR A 60 12.96 -3.46 -0.37
C THR A 60 12.11 -2.83 -1.47
N VAL A 61 12.31 -3.23 -2.74
CA VAL A 61 11.48 -2.73 -3.85
C VAL A 61 10.03 -3.16 -3.71
N ALA A 62 9.76 -4.41 -3.31
CA ALA A 62 8.40 -4.88 -3.06
C ALA A 62 7.72 -4.06 -1.95
N ARG A 63 8.41 -3.85 -0.83
CA ARG A 63 7.91 -3.00 0.27
C ARG A 63 7.65 -1.56 -0.16
N ILE A 64 8.55 -0.97 -0.95
CA ILE A 64 8.35 0.39 -1.47
C ILE A 64 7.11 0.44 -2.36
N ARG A 65 6.90 -0.55 -3.24
CA ARG A 65 5.71 -0.62 -4.10
C ARG A 65 4.44 -0.75 -3.26
N GLU A 66 4.41 -1.60 -2.24
CA GLU A 66 3.28 -1.71 -1.32
C GLU A 66 2.96 -0.38 -0.63
N MET A 67 3.98 0.34 -0.18
CA MET A 67 3.81 1.64 0.46
C MET A 67 3.37 2.75 -0.51
N MET A 68 3.53 2.55 -1.83
CA MET A 68 3.15 3.55 -2.84
C MET A 68 1.66 3.62 -3.09
N TYR A 69 0.88 2.58 -2.77
CA TYR A 69 -0.55 2.51 -3.04
C TYR A 69 -1.33 2.40 -1.73
N SER A 70 -2.43 3.14 -1.64
CA SER A 70 -3.39 3.10 -0.53
C SER A 70 -4.78 2.79 -1.06
N ILE A 71 -5.66 2.30 -0.18
CA ILE A 71 -7.09 2.21 -0.48
C ILE A 71 -7.69 3.57 -0.87
N ASP A 72 -7.17 4.65 -0.28
CA ASP A 72 -7.61 6.02 -0.57
C ASP A 72 -7.40 6.41 -2.04
N ASP A 73 -6.43 5.79 -2.71
CA ASP A 73 -6.14 6.05 -4.11
C ASP A 73 -7.31 5.63 -5.02
N VAL A 74 -8.15 4.68 -4.59
CA VAL A 74 -9.34 4.21 -5.33
C VAL A 74 -10.30 5.36 -5.63
N GLY A 75 -10.43 6.33 -4.72
CA GLY A 75 -11.27 7.52 -4.93
C GLY A 75 -10.81 8.39 -6.09
N THR A 76 -9.53 8.31 -6.45
CA THR A 76 -8.91 9.09 -7.53
C THR A 76 -8.82 8.33 -8.86
N LEU A 77 -9.29 7.08 -8.92
CA LEU A 77 -9.20 6.27 -10.14
C LEU A 77 -10.34 6.57 -11.13
N ASP A 78 -10.05 6.39 -12.42
CA ASP A 78 -11.09 6.41 -13.44
C ASP A 78 -12.00 5.18 -13.35
N ASP A 79 -13.22 5.30 -13.88
CA ASP A 79 -14.23 4.23 -13.75
C ASP A 79 -13.77 2.91 -14.38
N ARG A 80 -12.94 2.98 -15.44
CA ARG A 80 -12.40 1.79 -16.10
C ARG A 80 -11.41 1.06 -15.21
N THR A 81 -10.51 1.77 -14.52
CA THR A 81 -9.58 1.15 -13.58
C THR A 81 -10.32 0.56 -12.39
N ILE A 82 -11.34 1.25 -11.87
CA ILE A 82 -12.16 0.72 -10.77
C ILE A 82 -12.87 -0.57 -11.21
N GLN A 83 -13.45 -0.61 -12.40
CA GLN A 83 -14.11 -1.83 -12.90
C GLN A 83 -13.15 -3.02 -13.04
N LYS A 84 -11.90 -2.78 -13.44
CA LYS A 84 -10.86 -3.82 -13.50
C LYS A 84 -10.48 -4.31 -12.11
N LEU A 85 -10.27 -3.39 -11.17
CA LEU A 85 -10.04 -3.71 -9.77
C LEU A 85 -11.17 -4.60 -9.21
N LEU A 86 -12.43 -4.21 -9.45
CA LEU A 86 -13.60 -4.94 -8.97
C LEU A 86 -13.78 -6.31 -9.64
N ALA A 87 -13.16 -6.57 -10.79
CA ALA A 87 -13.17 -7.88 -11.44
C ALA A 87 -12.17 -8.86 -10.79
N GLU A 88 -11.15 -8.35 -10.10
CA GLU A 88 -10.06 -9.13 -9.49
C GLU A 88 -10.20 -9.26 -7.96
N VAL A 89 -11.11 -8.52 -7.34
CA VAL A 89 -11.33 -8.54 -5.88
C VAL A 89 -12.69 -9.18 -5.55
N ASP A 90 -12.69 -10.13 -4.61
CA ASP A 90 -13.90 -10.80 -4.16
C ASP A 90 -14.80 -9.92 -3.26
N THR A 91 -16.09 -10.28 -3.17
CA THR A 91 -17.10 -9.51 -2.43
C THR A 91 -16.83 -9.46 -0.93
N ASP A 92 -16.26 -10.51 -0.33
CA ASP A 92 -15.89 -10.56 1.09
C ASP A 92 -14.76 -9.58 1.43
N THR A 93 -13.76 -9.49 0.55
CA THR A 93 -12.65 -8.55 0.67
C THR A 93 -13.16 -7.12 0.51
N LEU A 94 -14.03 -6.85 -0.47
CA LEU A 94 -14.64 -5.53 -0.65
C LEU A 94 -15.51 -5.14 0.53
N SER A 95 -16.37 -6.04 1.04
CA SER A 95 -17.28 -5.72 2.15
C SER A 95 -16.52 -5.36 3.43
N LYS A 96 -15.42 -6.07 3.73
CA LYS A 96 -14.55 -5.80 4.89
C LYS A 96 -13.87 -4.44 4.82
N VAL A 97 -13.43 -4.02 3.63
CA VAL A 97 -12.78 -2.71 3.45
C VAL A 97 -13.82 -1.59 3.49
N LEU A 98 -14.92 -1.74 2.77
CA LEU A 98 -15.92 -0.70 2.61
C LEU A 98 -16.74 -0.42 3.87
N LYS A 99 -16.83 -1.37 4.81
CA LYS A 99 -17.57 -1.18 6.07
C LYS A 99 -17.09 0.03 6.88
N ASN A 100 -15.80 0.35 6.81
CA ASN A 100 -15.16 1.45 7.52
C ASN A 100 -14.48 2.46 6.59
N ALA A 101 -14.74 2.39 5.28
CA ALA A 101 -14.16 3.31 4.31
C ALA A 101 -14.90 4.66 4.35
N ASP A 102 -14.23 5.70 3.89
CA ASP A 102 -14.87 7.00 3.68
C ASP A 102 -16.02 6.87 2.66
N GLU A 103 -17.11 7.61 2.90
CA GLU A 103 -18.34 7.57 2.08
C GLU A 103 -18.04 7.83 0.59
N SER A 104 -17.09 8.73 0.31
CA SER A 104 -16.65 9.04 -1.05
C SER A 104 -16.05 7.83 -1.78
N ILE A 105 -15.27 6.99 -1.09
CA ILE A 105 -14.66 5.78 -1.64
C ILE A 105 -15.74 4.72 -1.84
N ALA A 106 -16.61 4.54 -0.84
CA ALA A 106 -17.72 3.59 -0.90
C ALA A 106 -18.64 3.89 -2.09
N ASP A 107 -19.04 5.15 -2.28
CA ASP A 107 -19.87 5.58 -3.40
C ASP A 107 -19.19 5.35 -4.75
N ARG A 108 -17.88 5.61 -4.83
CA ARG A 108 -17.11 5.40 -6.07
C ARG A 108 -17.05 3.92 -6.44
N VAL A 109 -16.88 3.04 -5.47
CA VAL A 109 -16.89 1.58 -5.68
C VAL A 109 -18.29 1.10 -6.04
N LEU A 110 -19.31 1.47 -5.26
CA LEU A 110 -20.68 1.03 -5.46
C LEU A 110 -21.23 1.51 -6.81
N SER A 111 -20.93 2.75 -7.23
CA SER A 111 -21.37 3.31 -8.51
C SER A 111 -20.83 2.54 -9.72
N ASN A 112 -19.66 1.92 -9.59
CA ASN A 112 -19.03 1.10 -10.62
C ASN A 112 -19.49 -0.38 -10.64
N LEU A 113 -20.37 -0.77 -9.71
CA LEU A 113 -20.98 -2.09 -9.69
C LEU A 113 -22.33 -2.12 -10.41
N SER A 114 -22.61 -3.27 -11.04
CA SER A 114 -23.96 -3.59 -11.52
C SER A 114 -24.97 -3.60 -10.37
N ARG A 115 -26.26 -3.36 -10.66
CA ARG A 115 -27.32 -3.35 -9.63
C ARG A 115 -27.32 -4.61 -8.76
N ARG A 116 -27.12 -5.78 -9.38
CA ARG A 116 -27.08 -7.06 -8.67
C ARG A 116 -25.84 -7.19 -7.78
N ALA A 117 -24.66 -6.88 -8.30
CA ALA A 117 -23.42 -6.96 -7.53
C ALA A 117 -23.40 -5.97 -6.37
N ARG A 118 -23.92 -4.75 -6.59
CA ARG A 118 -24.10 -3.74 -5.55
C ARG A 118 -25.02 -4.22 -4.44
N ALA A 119 -26.18 -4.79 -4.78
CA ALA A 119 -27.12 -5.32 -3.79
C ALA A 119 -26.48 -6.41 -2.93
N GLY A 120 -25.77 -7.36 -3.55
CA GLY A 120 -25.08 -8.43 -2.82
C GLY A 120 -23.95 -7.91 -1.92
N LEU A 121 -23.21 -6.89 -2.37
CA LEU A 121 -22.16 -6.27 -1.55
C LEU A 121 -22.73 -5.52 -0.35
N ILE A 122 -23.84 -4.80 -0.52
CA ILE A 122 -24.51 -4.11 0.59
C ILE A 122 -25.04 -5.12 1.61
N GLU A 123 -25.67 -6.21 1.15
CA GLU A 123 -26.14 -7.29 2.01
C GLU A 123 -24.98 -7.90 2.82
N GLU A 124 -23.85 -8.19 2.18
CA GLU A 124 -22.66 -8.71 2.86
C GLU A 124 -22.11 -7.70 3.89
N MET A 125 -22.09 -6.40 3.57
CA MET A 125 -21.69 -5.35 4.49
C MET A 125 -22.63 -5.23 5.70
N ASP A 126 -23.93 -5.47 5.53
CA ASP A 126 -24.91 -5.45 6.61
C ASP A 126 -24.80 -6.66 7.53
N LEU A 127 -24.42 -7.83 6.99
CA LEU A 127 -24.11 -9.02 7.77
C LEU A 127 -22.87 -8.82 8.66
N LEU A 128 -21.90 -8.02 8.20
CA LEU A 128 -20.73 -7.63 8.99
C LEU A 128 -21.12 -6.60 10.07
N SER A 129 -21.35 -7.08 11.29
CA SER A 129 -21.63 -6.20 12.44
C SER A 129 -20.40 -5.41 12.90
N HIS A 130 -19.22 -6.02 12.81
CA HIS A 130 -17.92 -5.41 13.10
C HIS A 130 -16.85 -6.08 12.25
N VAL A 131 -15.85 -5.31 11.81
CA VAL A 131 -14.69 -5.83 11.09
C VAL A 131 -13.47 -5.49 11.94
N GLY A 132 -12.70 -6.51 12.33
CA GLY A 132 -11.50 -6.31 13.13
C GLY A 132 -10.45 -5.51 12.34
N GLU A 133 -9.62 -4.73 13.04
CA GLU A 133 -8.60 -3.92 12.38
C GLU A 133 -7.62 -4.78 11.56
N ASP A 134 -7.24 -5.95 12.07
CA ASP A 134 -6.36 -6.89 11.37
C ASP A 134 -7.01 -7.47 10.10
N GLU A 135 -8.29 -7.82 10.16
CA GLU A 135 -9.05 -8.31 9.01
C GLU A 135 -9.18 -7.24 7.94
N ARG A 136 -9.47 -5.99 8.35
CA ARG A 136 -9.51 -4.84 7.46
C ARG A 136 -8.15 -4.63 6.78
N ARG A 137 -7.06 -4.60 7.55
CA ARG A 137 -5.70 -4.44 7.00
C ARG A 137 -5.33 -5.57 6.05
N MET A 138 -5.76 -6.81 6.32
CA MET A 138 -5.57 -7.94 5.40
C MET A 138 -6.32 -7.73 4.09
N ALA A 139 -7.57 -7.29 4.17
CA ALA A 139 -8.40 -7.02 2.99
C ALA A 139 -7.85 -5.82 2.18
N GLU A 140 -7.43 -4.74 2.83
CA GLU A 140 -6.77 -3.60 2.20
C GLU A 140 -5.49 -4.01 1.47
N ARG A 141 -4.65 -4.85 2.08
CA ARG A 141 -3.44 -5.38 1.42
C ARG A 141 -3.76 -6.15 0.14
N LYS A 142 -4.85 -6.93 0.12
CA LYS A 142 -5.29 -7.61 -1.11
C LYS A 142 -5.66 -6.61 -2.19
N ILE A 143 -6.42 -5.57 -1.85
CA ILE A 143 -6.81 -4.52 -2.81
C ILE A 143 -5.58 -3.78 -3.34
N VAL A 144 -4.65 -3.40 -2.44
CA VAL A 144 -3.38 -2.76 -2.80
C VAL A 144 -2.55 -3.64 -3.73
N GLN A 145 -2.51 -4.95 -3.48
CA GLN A 145 -1.83 -5.90 -4.36
C GLN A 145 -2.40 -5.88 -5.78
N VAL A 146 -3.74 -5.85 -5.93
CA VAL A 146 -4.37 -5.73 -7.26
C VAL A 146 -4.04 -4.38 -7.91
N LEU A 147 -3.99 -3.28 -7.15
CA LEU A 147 -3.58 -1.97 -7.68
C LEU A 147 -2.14 -1.99 -8.22
N ILE A 148 -1.21 -2.64 -7.50
CA ILE A 148 0.18 -2.80 -7.95
C ILE A 148 0.23 -3.57 -9.27
N GLU A 149 -0.53 -4.66 -9.38
CA GLU A 149 -0.58 -5.48 -10.58
C GLU A 149 -1.19 -4.71 -11.77
N LEU A 150 -2.24 -3.92 -11.53
CA LEU A 150 -2.81 -3.03 -12.55
C LEU A 150 -1.81 -1.96 -13.01
N ASP A 151 -1.02 -1.36 -12.12
CA ASP A 151 0.03 -0.39 -12.51
C ASP A 151 1.14 -1.07 -13.32
N GLN A 152 1.56 -2.27 -12.93
CA GLN A 152 2.56 -3.04 -13.65
C GLN A 152 2.12 -3.42 -15.07
N ARG A 153 0.83 -3.72 -15.26
CA ARG A 153 0.23 -3.93 -16.60
C ARG A 153 0.02 -2.63 -17.37
N GLY A 154 0.25 -1.48 -16.73
CA GLY A 154 0.03 -0.16 -17.31
C GLY A 154 -1.46 0.21 -17.42
N GLU A 155 -2.31 -0.51 -16.70
CA GLU A 155 -3.76 -0.41 -16.72
C GLU A 155 -4.33 0.52 -15.63
N LEU A 156 -3.52 0.89 -14.64
CA LEU A 156 -3.89 1.86 -13.62
C LEU A 156 -3.89 3.28 -14.21
N THR A 157 -5.05 3.93 -14.16
CA THR A 157 -5.26 5.32 -14.61
C THR A 157 -5.98 6.11 -13.53
N THR A 158 -5.43 7.26 -13.16
CA THR A 158 -6.07 8.22 -12.24
C THR A 158 -6.91 9.23 -13.02
N LEU A 159 -7.93 9.77 -12.37
CA LEU A 159 -8.62 10.99 -12.78
C LEU A 159 -7.56 12.10 -12.83
N ALA A 160 -7.36 12.66 -14.02
CA ALA A 160 -6.45 13.79 -14.22
C ALA A 160 -7.03 15.09 -13.64
#